data_AF-A0A6C0JT04-F1
#
_entry.id   AF-A0A6C0JT04-F1
#
_cell.length_a   1.000
_cell.length_b   1.000
_cell.length_c   1.000
_cell.angle_alpha   90.00
_cell.angle_beta   90.00
_cell.angle_gamma   90.00
#
_symmetry.space_group_name_H-M   'P 1'
#
loop_
_entity.id
_entity.type
_entity.pdbx_description
1 polymer ?
#
loop_
_entity_poly.entity_id
_entity_poly.type
_entity_poly.pdbx_seq_one_letter_code
_entity_poly.pdbx_strand_id
1 'polypeptide(L)'
;MDPDVLKFNFTTACMSCTEDNVRKIVSRDDFDPRWITDKYKDAFVLFYVCHFGYVKIVEILLDYVDVIPLDCLIVICINTHRADKYLKIIQLLLQHDNFNKPVPSLSNLISNQESYFNNQIKILFDEYMFRIDGPKYNENMM
;
A
#
# COMPACT_ATOMS: atom_id res chain seq x y z
N MET A 1 -25.70 -13.19 -5.25
CA MET A 1 -25.29 -12.98 -3.83
C MET A 1 -25.24 -11.48 -3.62
N ASP A 2 -25.65 -10.99 -2.46
CA ASP A 2 -25.65 -9.55 -2.17
C ASP A 2 -24.21 -8.98 -2.26
N PRO A 3 -23.96 -7.91 -3.03
CA PRO A 3 -22.64 -7.27 -3.14
C PRO A 3 -22.02 -6.90 -1.79
N ASP A 4 -22.81 -6.50 -0.80
CA ASP A 4 -22.29 -6.14 0.52
C ASP A 4 -21.78 -7.38 1.27
N VAL A 5 -22.42 -8.54 1.08
CA VAL A 5 -21.97 -9.81 1.65
C VAL A 5 -20.68 -10.28 0.97
N LEU A 6 -20.56 -10.10 -0.35
CA LEU A 6 -19.32 -10.42 -1.08
C LEU A 6 -18.15 -9.55 -0.60
N LYS A 7 -18.36 -8.23 -0.52
CA LYS A 7 -17.36 -7.28 -0.01
C LYS A 7 -16.97 -7.58 1.44
N PHE A 8 -17.94 -7.92 2.29
CA PHE A 8 -17.67 -8.33 3.67
C PHE A 8 -16.77 -9.58 3.73
N ASN A 9 -17.10 -10.62 2.97
CA ASN A 9 -16.31 -11.86 2.91
C ASN A 9 -14.88 -11.61 2.42
N PHE A 10 -14.73 -10.78 1.38
CA PHE A 10 -13.42 -10.35 0.88
C PHE A 10 -12.61 -9.61 1.96
N THR A 11 -13.24 -8.68 2.64
CA THR A 11 -12.62 -7.91 3.73
C THR A 11 -12.14 -8.84 4.85
N THR A 12 -12.98 -9.78 5.29
CA THR A 12 -12.60 -10.77 6.30
C THR A 12 -11.43 -11.65 5.85
N ALA A 13 -11.43 -12.13 4.60
CA ALA A 13 -10.33 -12.95 4.08
C ALA A 13 -8.98 -12.21 4.09
N CYS A 14 -9.00 -10.91 3.75
CA CYS A 14 -7.81 -10.06 3.80
C CYS A 14 -7.35 -9.79 5.24
N MET A 15 -8.28 -9.50 6.15
CA MET A 15 -7.99 -9.23 7.57
C MET A 15 -7.50 -10.46 8.32
N SER A 16 -7.93 -11.66 7.93
CA SER A 16 -7.46 -12.93 8.50
C SER A 16 -6.15 -13.43 7.87
N CYS A 17 -5.54 -12.66 6.95
CA CYS A 17 -4.29 -12.99 6.25
C CYS A 17 -4.31 -14.37 5.53
N THR A 18 -5.46 -14.78 5.03
CA THR A 18 -5.60 -16.07 4.33
C THR A 18 -5.33 -15.93 2.83
N GLU A 19 -4.07 -16.01 2.43
CA GLU A 19 -3.62 -15.80 1.04
C GLU A 19 -4.43 -16.61 0.02
N ASP A 20 -4.63 -17.91 0.27
CA ASP A 20 -5.40 -18.79 -0.62
C ASP A 20 -6.85 -18.35 -0.78
N ASN A 21 -7.49 -17.86 0.28
CA ASN A 21 -8.86 -17.38 0.20
C ASN A 21 -8.94 -16.05 -0.55
N VAL A 22 -7.97 -15.15 -0.34
CA VAL A 22 -7.90 -13.91 -1.11
C VAL A 22 -7.72 -14.22 -2.59
N ARG A 23 -6.78 -15.10 -2.95
CA ARG A 23 -6.59 -15.55 -4.35
C ARG A 23 -7.85 -16.17 -4.95
N LYS A 24 -8.53 -17.04 -4.20
CA LYS A 24 -9.81 -17.62 -4.62
C LYS A 24 -10.87 -16.56 -4.86
N ILE A 25 -10.93 -15.51 -4.03
CA ILE A 25 -11.95 -14.47 -4.17
C ILE A 25 -11.63 -13.55 -5.35
N VAL A 26 -10.41 -13.06 -5.49
CA VAL A 26 -10.04 -12.14 -6.60
C VAL A 26 -10.08 -12.80 -7.98
N SER A 27 -10.04 -14.14 -8.04
CA SER A 27 -10.16 -14.90 -9.30
C SER A 27 -11.61 -15.14 -9.73
N ARG A 28 -12.61 -14.66 -8.99
CA ARG A 28 -14.03 -14.85 -9.34
C ARG A 28 -14.50 -13.75 -10.27
N ASP A 29 -15.42 -14.09 -11.18
CA ASP A 29 -16.04 -13.14 -12.11
C ASP A 29 -16.87 -12.04 -11.42
N ASP A 30 -17.32 -12.30 -10.18
CA ASP A 30 -18.08 -11.35 -9.37
C ASP A 30 -17.21 -10.52 -8.41
N PHE A 31 -15.87 -10.61 -8.53
CA PHE A 31 -14.95 -9.74 -7.81
C PHE A 31 -14.99 -8.32 -8.37
N ASP A 32 -15.11 -7.34 -7.48
CA ASP A 32 -15.04 -5.93 -7.81
C ASP A 32 -13.78 -5.31 -7.17
N PRO A 33 -12.77 -4.91 -7.98
CA PRO A 33 -11.53 -4.31 -7.48
C PRO A 33 -11.74 -3.08 -6.60
N ARG A 34 -12.86 -2.37 -6.74
CA ARG A 34 -13.19 -1.21 -5.89
C ARG A 34 -13.26 -1.58 -4.42
N TRP A 35 -13.55 -2.83 -4.07
CA TRP A 35 -13.56 -3.30 -2.68
C TRP A 35 -12.21 -3.15 -1.98
N ILE A 36 -11.11 -3.07 -2.72
CA ILE A 36 -9.76 -2.91 -2.16
C ILE A 36 -9.57 -1.51 -1.55
N THR A 37 -10.07 -0.48 -2.24
CA THR A 37 -9.86 0.94 -1.92
C THR A 37 -11.11 1.64 -1.39
N ASP A 38 -12.29 1.03 -1.51
CA ASP A 38 -13.51 1.54 -0.91
C ASP A 38 -13.48 1.40 0.61
N LYS A 39 -13.86 2.47 1.31
CA LYS A 39 -13.98 2.44 2.77
C LYS A 39 -15.03 1.41 3.20
N TYR A 40 -14.70 0.67 4.24
CA TYR A 40 -15.60 -0.19 5.00
C TYR A 40 -15.32 0.05 6.49
N LYS A 41 -16.30 0.61 7.22
CA LYS A 41 -16.12 1.00 8.64
C LYS A 41 -14.84 1.83 8.87
N ASP A 42 -14.75 2.95 8.15
CA ASP A 42 -13.70 3.99 8.27
C ASP A 42 -12.32 3.69 7.67
N ALA A 43 -12.03 2.46 7.24
CA ALA A 43 -10.80 2.13 6.52
C ALA A 43 -11.09 1.27 5.28
N PHE A 44 -10.23 1.34 4.26
CA PHE A 44 -10.29 0.44 3.11
C PHE A 44 -9.35 -0.76 3.30
N VAL A 45 -9.60 -1.86 2.60
CA VAL A 45 -8.89 -3.14 2.82
C VAL A 45 -7.39 -2.97 2.65
N LEU A 46 -6.94 -2.21 1.64
CA LEU A 46 -5.52 -1.97 1.39
C LEU A 46 -4.83 -1.28 2.59
N PHE A 47 -5.50 -0.32 3.25
CA PHE A 47 -5.00 0.33 4.45
C PHE A 47 -4.70 -0.68 5.56
N TYR A 48 -5.65 -1.59 5.80
CA TYR A 48 -5.54 -2.58 6.86
C TYR A 48 -4.35 -3.51 6.62
N VAL A 49 -4.26 -4.11 5.43
CA VAL A 49 -3.19 -5.07 5.13
C VAL A 49 -1.81 -4.40 5.13
N CYS A 50 -1.73 -3.13 4.74
CA CYS A 50 -0.55 -2.27 4.89
C CYS A 50 -0.19 -2.07 6.37
N HIS A 51 -1.15 -1.65 7.19
CA HIS A 51 -0.95 -1.35 8.61
C HIS A 51 -0.46 -2.56 9.41
N PHE A 52 -1.00 -3.76 9.14
CA PHE A 52 -0.62 -5.00 9.83
C PHE A 52 0.61 -5.70 9.22
N GLY A 53 1.09 -5.22 8.07
CA GLY A 53 2.29 -5.73 7.41
C GLY A 53 2.07 -7.06 6.68
N TYR A 54 0.90 -7.27 6.08
CA TYR A 54 0.57 -8.49 5.33
C TYR A 54 1.13 -8.42 3.91
N VAL A 55 2.45 -8.57 3.78
CA VAL A 55 3.21 -8.40 2.52
C VAL A 55 2.58 -9.14 1.35
N LYS A 56 2.28 -10.43 1.52
CA LYS A 56 1.73 -11.26 0.44
C LYS A 56 0.34 -10.87 0.01
N ILE A 57 -0.49 -10.39 0.95
CA ILE A 57 -1.81 -9.86 0.60
C ILE A 57 -1.64 -8.53 -0.15
N VAL A 58 -0.75 -7.64 0.30
CA VAL A 58 -0.45 -6.40 -0.45
C VAL A 58 -0.01 -6.71 -1.88
N GLU A 59 0.93 -7.64 -2.08
CA GLU A 59 1.37 -8.07 -3.41
C GLU A 59 0.17 -8.50 -4.28
N ILE A 60 -0.73 -9.34 -3.76
CA ILE A 60 -1.93 -9.78 -4.47
C ILE A 60 -2.85 -8.61 -4.81
N LEU A 61 -3.09 -7.70 -3.86
CA LEU A 61 -4.06 -6.62 -4.04
C LEU A 61 -3.56 -5.57 -5.04
N LEU A 62 -2.26 -5.30 -5.08
CA LEU A 62 -1.68 -4.30 -6.00
C LEU A 62 -1.86 -4.68 -7.48
N ASP A 63 -2.01 -5.96 -7.82
CA ASP A 63 -2.33 -6.41 -9.18
C ASP A 63 -3.71 -5.92 -9.67
N TYR A 64 -4.58 -5.47 -8.75
CA TYR A 64 -5.97 -5.06 -9.04
C TYR A 64 -6.26 -3.61 -8.63
N VAL A 65 -5.26 -2.86 -8.16
CA VAL A 65 -5.42 -1.47 -7.74
C VAL A 65 -4.85 -0.56 -8.81
N ASP A 66 -5.70 0.29 -9.39
CA ASP A 66 -5.21 1.31 -10.31
C ASP A 66 -4.58 2.49 -9.57
N VAL A 67 -5.22 2.97 -8.50
CA VAL A 67 -4.79 4.15 -7.75
C VAL A 67 -4.69 3.82 -6.26
N ILE A 68 -3.52 4.02 -5.67
CA ILE A 68 -3.24 3.79 -4.26
C ILE A 68 -3.65 5.02 -3.44
N PRO A 69 -4.50 4.86 -2.40
CA PRO A 69 -4.68 5.92 -1.42
C PRO A 69 -3.39 6.22 -0.66
N LEU A 70 -2.96 7.48 -0.65
CA LEU A 70 -1.71 7.89 0.02
C LEU A 70 -1.64 7.47 1.51
N ASP A 71 -2.79 7.37 2.18
CA ASP A 71 -2.88 6.93 3.58
C ASP A 71 -2.26 5.53 3.81
N CYS A 72 -2.22 4.66 2.78
CA CYS A 72 -1.50 3.38 2.81
C CYS A 72 0.00 3.53 3.07
N LEU A 73 0.63 4.51 2.42
CA LEU A 73 2.05 4.75 2.56
C LEU A 73 2.32 5.42 3.92
N ILE A 74 1.52 6.44 4.25
CA ILE A 74 1.66 7.22 5.48
C ILE A 74 1.57 6.32 6.71
N VAL A 75 0.55 5.44 6.79
CA VAL A 75 0.34 4.59 7.97
C VAL A 75 1.53 3.69 8.26
N ILE A 76 2.25 3.25 7.22
CA ILE A 76 3.43 2.40 7.38
C ILE A 76 4.65 3.22 7.78
N CYS A 77 4.87 4.39 7.16
CA CYS A 77 6.01 5.24 7.48
C CYS A 77 6.00 5.70 8.94
N ILE A 78 4.82 6.08 9.46
CA ILE A 78 4.65 6.51 10.86
C ILE A 78 4.59 5.33 11.85
N ASN A 79 4.48 4.08 11.36
CA ASN A 79 4.36 2.92 12.21
C ASN A 79 5.63 2.73 13.07
N THR A 80 5.44 2.59 14.38
CA THR A 80 6.54 2.39 15.33
C THR A 80 7.11 0.96 15.28
N HIS A 81 6.40 0.02 14.65
CA HIS A 81 6.89 -1.33 14.43
C HIS A 81 7.88 -1.32 13.25
N ARG A 82 9.17 -1.22 13.58
CA ARG A 82 10.28 -1.14 12.61
C ARG A 82 10.74 -2.53 12.15
N ALA A 83 9.98 -3.17 11.28
CA ALA A 83 10.26 -4.53 10.77
C ALA A 83 10.41 -4.56 9.25
N ASP A 84 11.25 -5.46 8.72
CA ASP A 84 11.56 -5.57 7.28
C ASP A 84 10.32 -5.73 6.39
N LYS A 85 9.27 -6.38 6.90
CA LYS A 85 7.99 -6.52 6.20
C LYS A 85 7.39 -5.17 5.78
N TYR A 86 7.59 -4.12 6.58
CA TYR A 86 7.09 -2.78 6.26
C TYR A 86 7.97 -2.08 5.22
N LEU A 87 9.29 -2.30 5.24
CA LEU A 87 10.17 -1.84 4.16
C LEU A 87 9.75 -2.45 2.83
N LYS A 88 9.43 -3.75 2.84
CA LYS A 88 8.96 -4.44 1.63
C LYS A 88 7.64 -3.86 1.11
N ILE A 89 6.69 -3.54 1.99
CA ILE A 89 5.44 -2.92 1.57
C ILE A 89 5.67 -1.50 1.04
N ILE A 90 6.50 -0.68 1.70
CA ILE A 90 6.85 0.66 1.21
C ILE A 90 7.43 0.55 -0.21
N GLN A 91 8.37 -0.37 -0.42
CA GLN A 91 8.94 -0.63 -1.74
C GLN A 91 7.86 -0.97 -2.77
N LEU A 92 6.95 -1.90 -2.45
CA LEU A 92 5.86 -2.30 -3.35
C LEU A 92 4.94 -1.12 -3.72
N LEU A 93 4.57 -0.29 -2.73
CA LEU A 93 3.71 0.88 -2.96
C LEU A 93 4.42 1.93 -3.84
N LEU A 94 5.69 2.23 -3.57
CA LEU A 94 6.46 3.19 -4.37
C LEU A 94 6.75 2.71 -5.80
N GLN A 95 6.90 1.40 -5.99
CA GLN A 95 7.06 0.78 -7.31
C GLN A 95 5.79 0.85 -8.15
N HIS A 96 4.61 0.81 -7.52
CA HIS A 96 3.33 0.96 -8.21
C HIS A 96 3.09 2.40 -8.69
N ASP A 97 3.63 3.40 -7.98
CA ASP A 97 3.73 4.82 -8.36
C ASP A 97 2.41 5.60 -8.53
N ASN A 98 1.25 4.94 -8.63
CA ASN A 98 0.02 5.64 -8.94
C ASN A 98 -0.76 6.03 -7.68
N PHE A 99 -0.31 7.08 -6.97
CA PHE A 99 -0.98 7.57 -5.76
C PHE A 99 -2.10 8.58 -6.05
N ASN A 100 -3.17 8.55 -5.25
CA ASN A 100 -4.28 9.51 -5.38
C ASN A 100 -3.92 10.96 -4.98
N LYS A 101 -2.75 11.15 -4.36
CA LYS A 101 -2.22 12.43 -3.91
C LYS A 101 -0.69 12.40 -4.06
N PRO A 102 -0.03 13.56 -4.25
CA PRO A 102 1.42 13.62 -4.29
C PRO A 102 2.06 13.00 -3.05
N VAL A 103 3.09 12.18 -3.25
CA VAL A 103 3.89 11.62 -2.17
C VAL A 103 4.61 12.76 -1.44
N PRO A 104 4.42 12.94 -0.12
CA PRO A 104 5.03 14.04 0.61
C PRO A 104 6.51 13.79 0.84
N SER A 105 7.25 14.85 1.18
CA SER A 105 8.64 14.73 1.63
C SER A 105 8.76 13.75 2.80
N LEU A 106 9.77 12.89 2.75
CA LEU A 106 10.03 11.90 3.80
C LEU A 106 10.22 12.55 5.19
N SER A 107 10.76 13.79 5.24
CA SER A 107 10.90 14.57 6.47
C SER A 107 9.57 14.82 7.19
N ASN A 108 8.44 14.75 6.46
CA ASN A 108 7.10 14.94 7.01
C ASN A 108 6.50 13.63 7.55
N LEU A 109 7.10 12.48 7.25
CA LEU A 109 6.54 11.15 7.54
C LEU A 109 7.27 10.40 8.65
N ILE A 110 8.57 10.61 8.82
CA ILE A 110 9.37 9.88 9.82
C ILE A 110 10.12 10.83 10.75
N SER A 111 10.44 10.37 11.96
CA SER A 111 11.30 11.12 12.86
C SER A 111 12.72 11.22 12.30
N ASN A 112 13.39 12.35 12.56
CA ASN A 112 14.79 12.58 12.16
C ASN A 112 15.81 11.73 12.95
N GLN A 113 15.35 10.78 13.78
CA GLN A 113 16.26 9.90 14.50
C GLN A 113 16.91 8.92 13.53
N GLU A 114 18.24 8.80 13.60
CA GLU A 114 18.94 7.79 12.83
C GLU A 114 18.60 6.40 13.34
N SER A 115 18.08 5.58 12.44
CA SER A 115 17.86 4.16 12.67
C SER A 115 18.05 3.43 11.36
N TYR A 116 18.41 2.14 11.42
CA TYR A 116 18.53 1.29 10.24
C TYR A 116 17.26 1.41 9.36
N PHE A 117 16.08 1.29 9.97
CA PHE A 117 14.81 1.38 9.26
C PHE A 117 14.60 2.75 8.58
N ASN A 118 14.86 3.86 9.28
CA ASN A 118 14.72 5.20 8.69
C ASN A 118 15.71 5.42 7.53
N ASN A 119 16.91 4.86 7.63
CA ASN A 119 17.90 4.91 6.56
C ASN A 119 17.45 4.09 5.34
N GLN A 120 16.85 2.91 5.55
CA GLN A 120 16.28 2.12 4.45
C GLN A 120 15.10 2.84 3.79
N ILE A 121 14.21 3.48 4.55
CA ILE A 121 13.14 4.29 3.96
C ILE A 121 13.70 5.47 3.15
N LYS A 122 14.74 6.15 3.66
CA LYS A 122 15.41 7.22 2.90
C LYS A 122 15.89 6.73 1.54
N ILE A 123 16.58 5.59 1.50
CA ILE A 123 17.04 4.97 0.24
C ILE A 123 15.87 4.70 -0.69
N LEU A 124 14.79 4.08 -0.21
CA LEU A 124 13.60 3.78 -1.03
C LEU A 124 12.93 5.04 -1.59
N PHE A 125 12.84 6.11 -0.79
CA PHE A 125 12.28 7.39 -1.24
C PHE A 125 13.20 8.08 -2.26
N ASP A 126 14.51 8.04 -2.05
CA ASP A 126 15.47 8.59 -3.01
C ASP A 126 15.38 7.83 -4.35
N GLU A 127 15.35 6.50 -4.32
CA GLU A 127 15.15 5.67 -5.52
C GLU A 127 13.86 6.03 -6.26
N TYR A 128 12.76 6.21 -5.53
CA TYR A 128 11.47 6.63 -6.10
C TYR A 128 11.50 8.04 -6.70
N MET A 129 12.09 9.01 -5.98
CA MET A 129 12.10 10.42 -6.42
C MET A 129 13.01 10.65 -7.62
N PHE A 130 14.12 9.91 -7.70
CA PHE A 130 15.20 10.12 -8.67
C PHE A 130 15.30 9.03 -9.74
N ARG A 131 14.31 8.13 -9.88
CA ARG A 131 14.24 7.27 -11.08
C ARG A 131 13.92 8.10 -12.33
N ILE A 132 14.20 7.55 -13.51
CA ILE A 132 14.15 8.26 -14.80
C ILE A 132 12.77 8.87 -15.08
N ASP A 133 11.70 8.18 -14.70
CA ASP A 133 10.30 8.59 -14.80
C ASP A 133 9.73 9.07 -13.45
N GLY A 134 10.61 9.34 -12.48
CA GLY A 134 10.24 9.70 -11.12
C GLY A 134 9.73 11.14 -11.02
N PRO A 135 9.04 11.49 -9.92
CA PRO A 135 8.40 12.79 -9.76
C PRO A 135 9.32 13.98 -10.03
N LYS A 136 10.58 13.92 -9.58
CA LYS A 136 11.53 15.03 -9.71
C LYS A 136 12.18 15.14 -11.10
N TYR A 137 12.31 14.04 -11.83
CA TYR A 137 12.81 14.10 -13.21
C TYR A 137 11.75 14.66 -14.15
N ASN A 138 10.47 14.30 -13.94
CA ASN A 138 9.34 14.81 -14.73
C ASN A 138 9.13 16.33 -14.54
N GLU A 139 9.45 16.88 -13.37
CA GLU A 139 9.42 18.34 -13.12
C GLU A 139 10.46 19.14 -13.94
N ASN A 140 11.54 18.52 -14.41
CA ASN A 140 12.62 19.20 -15.15
C ASN A 140 12.49 19.06 -16.68
N MET A 141 11.44 18.41 -17.19
CA MET A 141 11.17 18.21 -18.62
C MET A 141 9.95 18.98 -19.14
N MET A 142 9.25 19.74 -18.29
CA MET A 142 8.18 20.69 -18.64
C MET A 142 8.69 22.13 -18.62
#